data_AF-A0A259MHA0-F1
#
_entry.id   AF-A0A259MHA0-F1
#
_cell.length_a   1.000
_cell.length_b   1.000
_cell.length_c   1.000
_cell.angle_alpha   90.00
_cell.angle_beta   90.00
_cell.angle_gamma   90.00
#
_symmetry.space_group_name_H-M   'P 1'
#
loop_
_entity.id
_entity.type
_entity.pdbx_description
1 polymer ?
#
loop_
_entity_poly.entity_id
_entity_poly.type
_entity_poly.pdbx_seq_one_letter_code
_entity_poly.pdbx_strand_id
1 'polypeptide(L)'
;MARTAALCLLLLAVSASMQEGGAVRASDCESGVLDGGEAGMNVLVYQLCADRLTVGFRDSEVIEEMTCGPAGSVHLWMSTDHEICGLPPAPDSPRIYDLLEPLRGIGGTASAPVAKRVTCGGTSGRATAVVSDARAALLATRTGDTIYEQVSRRFIRQCMGPSV
;
A
#
# COMPACT_ATOMS: atom_id res chain seq x y z
N MET A 1 42.58 -9.49 59.49
CA MET A 1 43.38 -10.46 58.72
C MET A 1 42.45 -11.24 57.82
N ALA A 2 42.85 -11.42 56.55
CA ALA A 2 42.32 -12.31 55.52
C ALA A 2 40.78 -12.42 55.35
N ARG A 3 40.27 -11.75 54.31
CA ARG A 3 38.98 -12.08 53.68
C ARG A 3 39.21 -13.21 52.68
N THR A 4 38.56 -14.35 52.91
CA THR A 4 38.53 -15.51 52.03
C THR A 4 37.34 -15.41 51.08
N ALA A 5 37.56 -15.89 49.86
CA ALA A 5 36.71 -15.84 48.67
C ALA A 5 35.37 -16.60 48.79
N ALA A 6 34.41 -16.23 47.94
CA ALA A 6 33.70 -17.17 47.05
C ALA A 6 32.81 -16.42 46.05
N LEU A 7 32.89 -16.82 44.79
CA LEU A 7 31.96 -16.50 43.71
C LEU A 7 30.52 -16.87 44.09
N CYS A 8 29.56 -16.05 43.64
CA CYS A 8 28.26 -16.54 43.20
C CYS A 8 27.72 -15.63 42.09
N LEU A 9 27.66 -16.16 40.86
CA LEU A 9 26.84 -15.63 39.78
C LEU A 9 25.36 -15.65 40.20
N LEU A 10 24.59 -14.64 39.78
CA LEU A 10 23.23 -14.82 39.26
C LEU A 10 22.69 -13.53 38.62
N LEU A 11 22.07 -13.74 37.46
CA LEU A 11 21.43 -12.79 36.53
C LEU A 11 20.10 -12.21 37.06
N LEU A 12 19.51 -11.29 36.25
CA LEU A 12 18.14 -10.72 36.25
C LEU A 12 18.06 -9.33 36.92
N ALA A 13 17.35 -8.31 36.41
CA ALA A 13 16.52 -8.08 35.23
C ALA A 13 16.20 -6.56 35.21
N VAL A 14 16.16 -5.91 34.05
CA VAL A 14 14.97 -5.23 33.47
C VAL A 14 14.69 -3.77 33.90
N SER A 15 14.57 -2.94 32.86
CA SER A 15 13.72 -1.74 32.67
C SER A 15 14.16 -0.32 33.05
N ALA A 16 13.87 0.54 32.06
CA ALA A 16 13.44 1.95 32.14
C ALA A 16 14.54 3.00 32.41
N SER A 17 14.60 4.17 31.76
CA SER A 17 13.79 4.80 30.71
C SER A 17 14.30 6.24 30.51
N MET A 18 13.99 6.83 29.34
CA MET A 18 13.87 8.28 29.06
C MET A 18 15.18 9.07 28.87
N GLN A 19 15.33 10.02 27.92
CA GLN A 19 14.48 10.60 26.87
C GLN A 19 15.30 11.73 26.21
N GLU A 20 15.24 11.89 24.89
CA GLU A 20 15.18 13.22 24.21
C GLU A 20 15.19 13.05 22.67
N GLY A 21 14.21 13.67 21.99
CA GLY A 21 14.32 13.98 20.56
C GLY A 21 13.62 13.04 19.57
N GLY A 22 12.34 12.73 19.77
CA GLY A 22 11.50 12.03 18.79
C GLY A 22 11.25 12.86 17.52
N ALA A 23 12.06 12.64 16.50
CA ALA A 23 11.70 12.86 15.10
C ALA A 23 11.62 11.49 14.44
N VAL A 24 10.41 10.96 14.27
CA VAL A 24 10.16 9.77 13.45
C VAL A 24 10.55 10.14 12.03
N ARG A 25 11.73 9.67 11.60
CA ARG A 25 12.28 9.96 10.28
C ARG A 25 11.52 9.14 9.23
N ALA A 26 11.54 9.62 7.99
CA ALA A 26 11.06 8.92 6.79
C ALA A 26 11.79 7.57 6.49
N SER A 27 12.44 6.96 7.49
CA SER A 27 13.29 5.77 7.46
C SER A 27 12.58 4.47 7.88
N ASP A 28 11.29 4.50 8.23
CA ASP A 28 10.57 3.33 8.77
C ASP A 28 9.76 2.56 7.69
N CYS A 29 10.01 2.85 6.41
CA CYS A 29 9.33 2.18 5.32
C CYS A 29 10.14 0.97 4.81
N GLU A 30 9.51 -0.19 4.76
CA GLU A 30 10.04 -1.38 4.08
C GLU A 30 9.90 -1.21 2.57
N SER A 31 10.96 -1.51 1.80
CA SER A 31 10.92 -1.46 0.33
C SER A 31 11.36 -2.81 -0.24
N GLY A 32 10.80 -3.20 -1.37
CA GLY A 32 11.16 -4.44 -2.03
C GLY A 32 10.80 -4.49 -3.50
N VAL A 33 11.23 -5.56 -4.15
CA VAL A 33 11.00 -5.82 -5.57
C VAL A 33 9.85 -6.83 -5.70
N LEU A 34 8.85 -6.47 -6.49
CA LEU A 34 7.73 -7.34 -6.85
C LEU A 34 8.05 -8.15 -8.11
N ASP A 35 8.67 -7.49 -9.09
CA ASP A 35 9.16 -8.09 -10.33
C ASP A 35 10.48 -7.41 -10.71
N GLY A 36 11.52 -8.22 -10.89
CA GLY A 36 12.88 -7.75 -11.20
C GLY A 36 13.04 -7.17 -12.59
N GLY A 37 12.07 -7.41 -13.49
CA GLY A 37 12.15 -7.05 -14.90
C GLY A 37 13.23 -7.86 -15.64
N GLU A 38 12.95 -8.25 -16.87
CA GLU A 38 13.97 -8.84 -17.76
C GLU A 38 14.41 -7.83 -18.82
N ALA A 39 15.67 -7.93 -19.27
CA ALA A 39 16.16 -7.33 -20.52
C ALA A 39 15.78 -5.85 -20.78
N GLY A 40 15.92 -4.97 -19.78
CA GLY A 40 15.66 -3.53 -19.94
C GLY A 40 14.21 -3.09 -19.66
N MET A 41 13.36 -4.00 -19.16
CA MET A 41 12.04 -3.65 -18.64
C MET A 41 12.11 -2.97 -17.27
N ASN A 42 11.10 -2.14 -16.95
CA ASN A 42 11.02 -1.43 -15.68
C ASN A 42 10.83 -2.39 -14.50
N VAL A 43 11.59 -2.17 -13.43
CA VAL A 43 11.52 -2.97 -12.20
C VAL A 43 10.29 -2.57 -11.39
N LEU A 44 9.40 -3.51 -11.10
CA LEU A 44 8.22 -3.27 -10.27
C LEU A 44 8.61 -3.38 -8.79
N VAL A 45 8.34 -2.33 -8.03
CA VAL A 45 8.72 -2.21 -6.62
C VAL A 45 7.52 -1.85 -5.75
N TYR A 46 7.68 -2.08 -4.45
CA TYR A 46 6.78 -1.55 -3.44
C TYR A 46 7.54 -0.77 -2.37
N GLN A 47 6.83 0.17 -1.73
CA GLN A 47 7.24 0.78 -0.47
C GLN A 47 6.06 0.71 0.52
N LEU A 48 6.27 0.03 1.64
CA LEU A 48 5.31 -0.11 2.73
C LEU A 48 5.76 0.72 3.93
N CYS A 49 4.97 1.74 4.25
CA CYS A 49 5.06 2.55 5.46
C CYS A 49 3.89 2.20 6.41
N ALA A 50 3.83 2.83 7.58
CA ALA A 50 2.79 2.57 8.57
C ALA A 50 1.36 2.92 8.09
N ASP A 51 1.23 3.98 7.30
CA ASP A 51 -0.05 4.56 6.84
C ASP A 51 -0.23 4.52 5.31
N ARG A 52 0.79 4.04 4.58
CA ARG A 52 0.81 4.03 3.13
C ARG A 52 1.52 2.80 2.55
N LEU A 53 0.94 2.21 1.53
CA LEU A 53 1.59 1.25 0.64
C LEU A 53 1.58 1.82 -0.79
N THR A 54 2.75 1.97 -1.41
CA THR A 54 2.86 2.30 -2.83
C THR A 54 3.40 1.12 -3.63
N VAL A 55 2.90 0.98 -4.85
CA VAL A 55 3.39 0.05 -5.87
C VAL A 55 3.57 0.81 -7.16
N GLY A 56 4.72 0.62 -7.80
CA GLY A 56 5.10 1.39 -8.96
C GLY A 56 6.36 0.85 -9.60
N PHE A 57 6.81 1.53 -10.64
CA PHE A 57 8.11 1.25 -11.24
C PHE A 57 9.19 2.08 -10.56
N ARG A 58 10.36 1.48 -10.36
CA ARG A 58 11.47 2.05 -9.58
C ARG A 58 11.83 3.50 -9.96
N ASP A 59 11.79 3.81 -11.26
CA ASP A 59 12.29 5.07 -11.82
C ASP A 59 11.24 5.88 -12.60
N SER A 60 9.94 5.53 -12.52
CA SER A 60 8.92 6.21 -13.34
C SER A 60 7.75 6.76 -12.54
N GLU A 61 6.86 5.89 -12.07
CA GLU A 61 5.56 6.32 -11.56
C GLU A 61 4.98 5.29 -10.59
N VAL A 62 4.18 5.81 -9.66
CA VAL A 62 3.29 5.01 -8.81
C VAL A 62 2.09 4.61 -9.66
N ILE A 63 1.77 3.32 -9.68
CA ILE A 63 0.61 2.76 -10.39
C ILE A 63 -0.52 2.42 -9.43
N GLU A 64 -0.20 2.16 -8.17
CA GLU A 64 -1.19 1.90 -7.12
C GLU A 64 -0.69 2.45 -5.78
N GLU A 65 -1.56 3.10 -5.04
CA GLU A 65 -1.31 3.56 -3.68
C GLU A 65 -2.51 3.20 -2.79
N MET A 66 -2.22 2.61 -1.64
CA MET A 66 -3.19 2.40 -0.57
C MET A 66 -2.82 3.28 0.62
N THR A 67 -3.79 3.98 1.19
CA THR A 67 -3.60 4.80 2.39
C THR A 67 -4.60 4.46 3.48
N CYS A 68 -4.17 4.59 4.73
CA CYS A 68 -4.99 4.38 5.90
C CYS A 68 -5.73 5.64 6.32
N GLY A 69 -7.05 5.55 6.37
CA GLY A 69 -7.89 6.60 6.91
C GLY A 69 -8.05 6.51 8.44
N PRO A 70 -8.55 7.57 9.08
CA PRO A 70 -8.64 7.68 10.55
C PRO A 70 -9.48 6.59 11.24
N ALA A 71 -10.44 6.02 10.54
CA ALA A 71 -11.32 4.95 11.04
C ALA A 71 -10.85 3.54 10.64
N GLY A 72 -9.61 3.40 10.16
CA GLY A 72 -9.11 2.15 9.56
C GLY A 72 -9.72 1.84 8.19
N SER A 73 -10.33 2.85 7.55
CA SER A 73 -10.71 2.79 6.14
C SER A 73 -9.46 2.67 5.28
N VAL A 74 -9.58 1.99 4.14
CA VAL A 74 -8.49 1.87 3.17
C VAL A 74 -8.89 2.63 1.92
N HIS A 75 -8.16 3.70 1.61
CA HIS A 75 -8.34 4.43 0.36
C HIS A 75 -7.38 3.85 -0.68
N LEU A 76 -7.88 3.56 -1.86
CA LEU A 76 -7.10 3.03 -2.98
C LEU A 76 -7.07 4.08 -4.10
N TRP A 77 -5.88 4.43 -4.54
CA TRP A 77 -5.62 5.21 -5.74
C TRP A 77 -4.90 4.31 -6.76
N MET A 78 -5.26 4.43 -8.04
CA MET A 78 -4.68 3.64 -9.11
C MET A 78 -4.50 4.47 -10.38
N SER A 79 -3.41 4.22 -11.11
CA SER A 79 -3.23 4.62 -12.50
C SER A 79 -3.44 3.40 -13.39
N THR A 80 -4.48 3.42 -14.22
CA THR A 80 -4.94 2.24 -14.97
C THR A 80 -5.58 2.63 -16.28
N ASP A 81 -5.58 1.73 -17.26
CA ASP A 81 -6.37 1.92 -18.48
C ASP A 81 -7.85 1.69 -18.18
N HIS A 82 -8.72 2.55 -18.71
CA HIS A 82 -10.16 2.42 -18.52
C HIS A 82 -10.90 2.65 -19.83
N GLU A 83 -11.81 1.73 -20.17
CA GLU A 83 -12.55 1.75 -21.44
C GLU A 83 -13.32 3.06 -21.67
N ILE A 84 -13.89 3.63 -20.60
CA ILE A 84 -14.61 4.92 -20.64
C ILE A 84 -13.73 6.10 -21.08
N CYS A 85 -12.41 5.99 -20.94
CA CYS A 85 -11.45 7.01 -21.34
C CYS A 85 -11.04 6.90 -22.82
N GLY A 86 -11.42 5.83 -23.55
CA GLY A 86 -10.98 5.53 -24.92
C GLY A 86 -11.61 6.35 -26.06
N LEU A 87 -12.30 7.47 -25.77
CA LEU A 87 -13.04 8.25 -26.78
C LEU A 87 -12.38 9.61 -27.11
N PRO A 88 -12.03 9.89 -28.39
CA PRO A 88 -11.50 11.18 -28.84
C PRO A 88 -12.59 12.22 -29.19
N PRO A 89 -12.26 13.53 -29.18
CA PRO A 89 -10.96 14.11 -28.84
C PRO A 89 -10.74 14.24 -27.32
N ALA A 90 -9.47 14.36 -26.91
CA ALA A 90 -9.13 14.63 -25.51
C ALA A 90 -9.76 15.95 -25.06
N PRO A 91 -10.53 15.94 -23.96
CA PRO A 91 -11.22 17.12 -23.48
C PRO A 91 -10.22 18.14 -22.94
N ASP A 92 -10.48 19.43 -23.12
CA ASP A 92 -9.67 20.53 -22.56
C ASP A 92 -9.60 20.49 -21.03
N SER A 93 -10.56 19.79 -20.39
CA SER A 93 -10.62 19.53 -18.96
C SER A 93 -10.78 18.04 -18.66
N PRO A 94 -10.19 17.50 -17.58
CA PRO A 94 -10.38 16.11 -17.19
C PRO A 94 -11.88 15.74 -17.07
N ARG A 95 -12.25 14.56 -17.58
CA ARG A 95 -13.61 14.02 -17.38
C ARG A 95 -13.61 13.13 -16.14
N ILE A 96 -14.54 13.40 -15.24
CA ILE A 96 -14.69 12.67 -13.97
C ILE A 96 -15.97 11.86 -14.03
N TYR A 97 -15.87 10.58 -13.68
CA TYR A 97 -16.98 9.64 -13.66
C TYR A 97 -17.05 9.00 -12.27
N ASP A 98 -18.24 8.99 -11.68
CA ASP A 98 -18.52 8.20 -10.49
C ASP A 98 -19.20 6.90 -10.95
N LEU A 99 -18.50 5.78 -10.77
CA LEU A 99 -18.86 4.46 -11.27
C LEU A 99 -19.08 3.48 -10.11
N LEU A 100 -19.87 2.44 -10.37
CA LEU A 100 -20.10 1.33 -9.45
C LEU A 100 -19.67 0.02 -10.13
N GLU A 101 -18.44 -0.40 -9.84
CA GLU A 101 -17.78 -1.50 -10.56
C GLU A 101 -16.95 -2.37 -9.63
N PRO A 102 -16.77 -3.67 -9.94
CA PRO A 102 -15.91 -4.54 -9.13
C PRO A 102 -14.42 -4.15 -9.26
N LEU A 103 -13.66 -4.34 -8.17
CA LEU A 103 -12.19 -4.43 -8.25
C LEU A 103 -11.80 -5.82 -8.75
N ARG A 104 -10.71 -5.89 -9.51
CA ARG A 104 -10.17 -7.14 -10.07
C ARG A 104 -8.76 -7.40 -9.55
N GLY A 105 -8.53 -8.63 -9.11
CA GLY A 105 -7.22 -9.15 -8.71
C GLY A 105 -6.42 -9.72 -9.88
N ILE A 106 -5.14 -10.02 -9.65
CA ILE A 106 -4.20 -10.54 -10.67
C ILE A 106 -4.66 -11.89 -11.25
N GLY A 107 -5.38 -12.70 -10.47
CA GLY A 107 -5.95 -13.99 -10.91
C GLY A 107 -7.35 -13.91 -11.53
N GLY A 108 -7.87 -12.72 -11.83
CA GLY A 108 -9.24 -12.55 -12.35
C GLY A 108 -10.34 -12.58 -11.27
N THR A 109 -9.98 -12.82 -10.01
CA THR A 109 -10.88 -12.68 -8.86
C THR A 109 -11.49 -11.28 -8.84
N ALA A 110 -12.80 -11.19 -8.67
CA ALA A 110 -13.53 -9.93 -8.63
C ALA A 110 -14.23 -9.73 -7.29
N SER A 111 -14.27 -8.49 -6.79
CA SER A 111 -15.06 -8.12 -5.62
C SER A 111 -16.54 -7.90 -5.97
N ALA A 112 -17.37 -7.64 -4.95
CA ALA A 112 -18.62 -6.92 -5.15
C ALA A 112 -18.35 -5.52 -5.73
N PRO A 113 -19.32 -4.88 -6.41
CA PRO A 113 -19.14 -3.53 -6.95
C PRO A 113 -18.79 -2.52 -5.86
N VAL A 114 -17.82 -1.65 -6.14
CA VAL A 114 -17.39 -0.54 -5.27
C VAL A 114 -17.59 0.80 -5.95
N ALA A 115 -17.86 1.83 -5.14
CA ALA A 115 -17.89 3.20 -5.63
C ALA A 115 -16.47 3.62 -6.03
N LYS A 116 -16.28 3.92 -7.31
CA LYS A 116 -15.00 4.27 -7.92
C LYS A 116 -15.14 5.61 -8.64
N ARG A 117 -14.29 6.56 -8.31
CA ARG A 117 -14.16 7.82 -9.06
C ARG A 117 -13.05 7.69 -10.08
N VAL A 118 -13.39 7.76 -11.36
CA VAL A 118 -12.44 7.65 -12.48
C VAL A 118 -12.27 9.01 -13.12
N THR A 119 -11.03 9.46 -13.24
CA THR A 119 -10.64 10.70 -13.91
C THR A 119 -9.86 10.35 -15.17
N CYS A 120 -10.43 10.66 -16.33
CA CYS A 120 -9.80 10.51 -17.63
C CYS A 120 -9.08 11.81 -18.01
N GLY A 121 -7.80 11.72 -18.39
CA GLY A 121 -7.03 12.84 -18.93
C GLY A 121 -6.23 12.41 -20.17
N GLY A 122 -6.09 13.33 -21.14
CA GLY A 122 -5.33 13.07 -22.37
C GLY A 122 -5.98 12.04 -23.31
N THR A 123 -5.23 11.61 -24.33
CA THR A 123 -5.67 10.67 -25.38
C THR A 123 -5.22 9.23 -25.16
N SER A 124 -4.49 8.94 -24.09
CA SER A 124 -3.82 7.64 -23.90
C SER A 124 -4.74 6.50 -23.46
N GLY A 125 -6.01 6.79 -23.12
CA GLY A 125 -6.91 5.81 -22.49
C GLY A 125 -6.59 5.55 -21.01
N ARG A 126 -5.52 6.16 -20.49
CA ARG A 126 -5.08 6.05 -19.12
C ARG A 126 -5.92 6.95 -18.21
N ALA A 127 -6.28 6.40 -17.06
CA ALA A 127 -7.14 7.01 -16.07
C ALA A 127 -6.49 6.97 -14.70
N THR A 128 -6.92 7.91 -13.85
CA THR A 128 -6.74 7.81 -12.42
C THR A 128 -8.04 7.33 -11.79
N ALA A 129 -8.01 6.24 -11.04
CA ALA A 129 -9.16 5.72 -10.32
C ALA A 129 -8.94 5.83 -8.80
N VAL A 130 -9.97 6.25 -8.07
CA VAL A 130 -9.97 6.35 -6.60
C VAL A 130 -11.15 5.59 -6.03
N VAL A 131 -10.89 4.73 -5.04
CA VAL A 131 -11.91 4.02 -4.24
C VAL A 131 -11.70 4.41 -2.79
N SER A 132 -12.66 5.10 -2.20
CA SER A 132 -12.50 5.71 -0.87
C SER A 132 -12.62 4.72 0.29
N ASP A 133 -13.30 3.59 0.10
CA ASP A 133 -13.31 2.49 1.05
C ASP A 133 -13.15 1.16 0.31
N ALA A 134 -11.91 0.78 0.09
CA ALA A 134 -11.52 -0.38 -0.70
C ALA A 134 -11.24 -1.62 0.16
N ARG A 135 -11.29 -1.52 1.50
CA ARG A 135 -10.80 -2.56 2.42
C ARG A 135 -11.37 -3.94 2.10
N ALA A 136 -12.69 -4.06 2.08
CA ALA A 136 -13.37 -5.34 1.86
C ALA A 136 -13.10 -5.89 0.45
N ALA A 137 -13.12 -5.02 -0.56
CA ALA A 137 -12.89 -5.39 -1.96
C ALA A 137 -11.44 -5.84 -2.21
N LEU A 138 -10.46 -5.19 -1.58
CA LEU A 138 -9.06 -5.59 -1.64
C LEU A 138 -8.83 -6.94 -0.94
N LEU A 139 -9.43 -7.17 0.23
CA LEU A 139 -9.33 -8.47 0.91
C LEU A 139 -9.97 -9.60 0.08
N ALA A 140 -11.04 -9.31 -0.66
CA ALA A 140 -11.70 -10.27 -1.54
C ALA A 140 -10.89 -10.60 -2.80
N THR A 141 -10.00 -9.69 -3.25
CA THR A 141 -9.29 -9.83 -4.54
C THR A 141 -7.80 -10.13 -4.40
N ARG A 142 -7.17 -9.78 -3.27
CA ARG A 142 -5.77 -10.07 -2.96
C ARG A 142 -5.68 -11.39 -2.20
N THR A 143 -6.01 -12.49 -2.84
CA THR A 143 -6.12 -13.82 -2.20
C THR A 143 -4.99 -14.77 -2.54
N GLY A 144 -4.20 -14.50 -3.57
CA GLY A 144 -3.07 -15.35 -3.95
C GLY A 144 -1.83 -15.14 -3.08
N ASP A 145 -0.76 -15.84 -3.43
CA ASP A 145 0.48 -15.90 -2.64
C ASP A 145 1.63 -15.08 -3.25
N THR A 146 1.34 -14.20 -4.20
CA THR A 146 2.36 -13.27 -4.73
C THR A 146 2.83 -12.30 -3.64
N ILE A 147 4.08 -11.83 -3.73
CA ILE A 147 4.63 -10.83 -2.78
C ILE A 147 3.72 -9.60 -2.72
N TYR A 148 3.23 -9.16 -3.88
CA TYR A 148 2.30 -8.04 -4.00
C TYR A 148 1.00 -8.24 -3.19
N GLU A 149 0.38 -9.42 -3.30
CA GLU A 149 -0.84 -9.71 -2.54
C GLU A 149 -0.56 -9.87 -1.05
N GLN A 150 0.57 -10.47 -0.68
CA GLN A 150 0.99 -10.62 0.71
C GLN A 150 1.22 -9.25 1.38
N VAL A 151 1.95 -8.34 0.72
CA VAL A 151 2.23 -6.99 1.25
C VAL A 151 0.95 -6.15 1.33
N SER A 152 0.07 -6.25 0.34
CA SER A 152 -1.24 -5.60 0.35
C SER A 152 -2.10 -6.06 1.53
N ARG A 153 -2.19 -7.38 1.76
CA ARG A 153 -2.93 -7.92 2.92
C ARG A 153 -2.31 -7.50 4.25
N ARG A 154 -0.97 -7.46 4.34
CA ARG A 154 -0.26 -6.99 5.55
C ARG A 154 -0.64 -5.54 5.86
N PHE A 155 -0.58 -4.66 4.86
CA PHE A 155 -0.99 -3.27 5.00
C PHE A 155 -2.44 -3.15 5.49
N ILE A 156 -3.39 -3.81 4.82
CA ILE A 156 -4.82 -3.73 5.18
C ILE A 156 -5.09 -4.21 6.62
N ARG A 157 -4.38 -5.25 7.09
CA ARG A 157 -4.49 -5.73 8.47
C ARG A 157 -3.88 -4.78 9.49
N GLN A 158 -2.78 -4.11 9.16
CA GLN A 158 -2.16 -3.09 10.03
C GLN A 158 -2.98 -1.80 10.08
N CYS A 159 -3.70 -1.52 8.99
CA CYS A 159 -4.57 -0.36 8.81
C CYS A 159 -5.83 -0.38 9.69
N MET A 160 -5.82 -1.02 10.85
CA MET A 160 -6.95 -1.00 11.77
C MET A 160 -6.94 0.33 12.51
N GLY A 161 -8.09 1.00 12.60
CA GLY A 161 -8.25 2.18 13.44
C GLY A 161 -7.88 1.86 14.90
N PRO A 162 -7.76 2.87 15.79
CA PRO A 162 -7.50 2.61 17.21
C PRO A 162 -8.46 1.51 17.68
N SER A 163 -7.86 0.42 18.17
CA SER A 163 -8.52 -0.83 18.51
C SER A 163 -9.84 -0.57 19.22
N VAL A 164 -10.93 -1.04 18.61
CA VAL A 164 -12.16 -1.36 19.35
C VAL A 164 -11.88 -2.55 20.26
#